data_AF-A0A9X5CJ24-F1
#
_entry.id   AF-A0A9X5CJ24-F1
#
_cell.length_a   1.000
_cell.length_b   1.000
_cell.length_c   1.000
_cell.angle_alpha   90.00
_cell.angle_beta   90.00
_cell.angle_gamma   90.00
#
_symmetry.space_group_name_H-M   'P 1'
#
loop_
_entity.id
_entity.type
_entity.pdbx_description
1 polymer ?
#
loop_
_entity_poly.entity_id
_entity_poly.type
_entity_poly.pdbx_seq_one_letter_code
_entity_poly.pdbx_strand_id
1 'polypeptide(L)' 'MASQTDSTDPGDLPAPATQAGRDGLDALLARPGKALIGLDFDGTLAPIVPDPEQARAHPDAVPALAA' A
#
# COMPACT_ATOMS: atom_id res chain seq x y z
N MET A 1 5.04 -11.06 19.45
CA MET A 1 4.49 -11.28 18.10
C MET A 1 3.19 -10.50 18.02
N ALA A 2 3.24 -9.23 17.58
CA ALA A 2 2.02 -8.45 17.40
C ALA A 2 1.27 -9.05 16.19
N SER A 3 0.07 -9.55 16.44
CA SER A 3 -0.80 -10.07 15.39
C SER A 3 -1.23 -8.89 14.53
N GLN A 4 -0.71 -8.78 13.31
CA GLN A 4 -1.28 -7.91 12.29
C GLN A 4 -2.62 -8.53 11.91
N THR A 5 -3.70 -7.97 12.43
CA THR A 5 -5.04 -8.31 11.95
C THR A 5 -5.15 -7.63 10.59
N ASP A 6 -5.13 -8.43 9.53
CA ASP A 6 -5.46 -7.97 8.19
C ASP A 6 -6.94 -7.58 8.23
N SER A 7 -7.22 -6.28 8.35
CA SER A 7 -8.60 -5.77 8.36
C SER A 7 -9.17 -5.97 6.97
N THR A 8 -10.02 -6.98 6.83
CA THR A 8 -10.72 -7.30 5.58
C THR A 8 -11.94 -6.41 5.32
N ASP A 9 -12.16 -5.39 6.15
CA ASP A 9 -13.25 -4.42 5.98
C ASP A 9 -12.70 -3.11 5.37
N PRO A 10 -13.11 -2.73 4.14
CA PRO A 10 -12.59 -1.55 3.45
C PRO A 10 -12.85 -0.20 4.16
N GLY A 11 -13.59 -0.20 5.28
CA GLY A 11 -13.88 0.99 6.08
C GLY A 11 -12.89 1.29 7.22
N ASP A 12 -12.08 0.33 7.67
CA ASP A 12 -11.21 0.50 8.84
C ASP A 12 -9.75 0.73 8.43
N LEU A 13 -9.22 1.90 8.81
CA LEU A 13 -7.82 2.22 8.62
C LEU A 13 -6.94 1.37 9.56
N PRO A 14 -5.71 1.02 9.15
CA PRO A 14 -4.78 0.34 10.03
C PRO A 14 -4.47 1.22 11.25
N ALA A 15 -4.17 0.58 12.39
CA ALA A 15 -3.73 1.25 13.61
C ALA A 15 -2.20 1.09 13.77
N PRO A 16 -1.37 2.09 13.40
CA PRO A 16 0.08 1.94 13.47
C PRO A 16 0.57 1.76 14.91
N ALA A 17 1.43 0.78 15.12
CA ALA A 17 1.93 0.43 16.46
C ALA A 17 2.85 1.51 17.05
N THR A 18 3.54 2.30 16.21
CA THR A 18 4.49 3.33 16.63
C THR A 18 3.88 4.73 16.59
N GLN A 19 4.40 5.65 17.40
CA GLN A 19 3.94 7.04 17.37
C GLN A 19 4.19 7.68 16.01
N ALA A 20 5.38 7.48 15.44
CA ALA A 20 5.71 7.97 14.11
C ALA A 20 4.76 7.45 13.02
N GLY A 21 4.30 6.19 13.14
CA GLY A 21 3.31 5.63 12.21
C GLY A 21 1.94 6.30 12.34
N ARG A 22 1.49 6.57 13.57
CA ARG A 22 0.23 7.28 13.83
C ARG A 22 0.30 8.73 13.31
N ASP A 23 1.36 9.45 13.66
CA ASP A 23 1.58 10.82 13.20
C ASP A 23 1.65 10.89 11.66
N GLY A 24 2.27 9.88 11.02
CA GLY A 24 2.34 9.76 9.56
C GLY A 24 0.97 9.51 8.92
N LEU A 25 0.17 8.59 9.47
CA LEU A 25 -1.19 8.33 9.00
C LEU A 25 -2.08 9.58 9.17
N ASP A 26 -2.03 10.23 10.33
CA ASP A 26 -2.76 11.47 10.59
C ASP A 26 -2.39 12.57 9.56
N ALA A 27 -1.09 12.71 9.25
CA ALA A 27 -0.62 13.67 8.26
C ALA A 27 -1.09 13.35 6.84
N LEU A 28 -1.11 12.07 6.46
CA LEU A 28 -1.61 11.58 5.17
C LEU A 28 -3.10 11.89 5.01
N LEU A 29 -3.91 11.58 6.02
CA LEU A 29 -5.35 11.82 6.02
C LEU A 29 -5.70 13.31 6.01
N ALA A 30 -4.93 14.14 6.73
CA ALA A 30 -5.18 15.57 6.80
C ALA A 30 -4.83 16.31 5.49
N ARG A 31 -3.83 15.83 4.73
CA ARG A 31 -3.31 16.51 3.52
C ARG A 31 -2.91 15.52 2.43
N PRO A 32 -3.85 14.71 1.89
CA PRO A 32 -3.52 13.63 0.95
C PRO A 32 -2.89 14.15 -0.35
N GLY A 33 -3.30 15.33 -0.84
CA GLY A 33 -2.71 15.95 -2.03
C GLY A 33 -1.25 16.41 -1.89
N LYS A 34 -0.65 16.27 -0.69
CA LYS A 34 0.79 16.51 -0.46
C LYS A 34 1.57 15.23 -0.18
N ALA A 35 0.91 14.08 -0.23
CA ALA A 35 1.54 12.81 0.04
C ALA A 35 2.42 12.37 -1.13
N LEU A 36 3.51 11.68 -0.80
CA LEU A 36 4.29 10.88 -1.74
C LEU A 36 3.96 9.42 -1.48
N ILE A 37 3.52 8.70 -2.50
CA ILE A 37 3.22 7.27 -2.43
C ILE A 37 4.41 6.51 -3.03
N GLY A 38 5.09 5.73 -2.21
CA GLY A 38 6.15 4.82 -2.63
C GLY A 38 5.60 3.40 -2.69
N LEU A 39 5.67 2.78 -3.88
CA LEU A 39 5.14 1.44 -4.13
C LEU A 39 6.29 0.53 -4.53
N ASP A 40 6.30 -0.68 -3.97
CA ASP A 40 7.12 -1.78 -4.48
C ASP A 40 6.45 -2.38 -5.74
N PHE A 41 7.17 -3.24 -6.47
CA PHE A 41 6.67 -3.90 -7.66
C PHE A 41 6.22 -5.33 -7.38
N ASP A 42 7.13 -6.27 -7.16
CA ASP A 42 6.82 -7.68 -7.03
C ASP A 42 6.05 -7.98 -5.73
N GLY A 43 4.90 -8.64 -5.84
CA GLY A 43 3.98 -8.86 -4.74
C GLY A 43 3.18 -7.63 -4.30
N THR A 44 3.38 -6.48 -4.93
CA THR A 44 2.61 -5.24 -4.69
C THR A 44 1.83 -4.83 -5.95
N LEU A 45 2.53 -4.40 -7.00
CA LEU A 45 1.94 -4.02 -8.28
C LEU A 45 1.96 -5.15 -9.32
N ALA A 46 2.74 -6.22 -9.09
CA ALA A 46 2.76 -7.43 -9.89
C ALA A 46 2.59 -8.66 -8.97
N PRO A 47 1.94 -9.75 -9.41
CA PRO A 47 1.85 -10.96 -8.59
C PRO A 47 3.24 -11.59 -8.40
N ILE A 48 3.47 -12.22 -7.24
CA ILE A 48 4.68 -13.03 -7.01
C ILE A 48 4.58 -14.29 -7.89
N VAL A 49 5.55 -14.46 -8.79
CA VAL A 49 5.61 -15.57 -9.75
C VAL A 49 6.93 -16.34 -9.62
N PRO A 50 6.96 -17.64 -9.98
CA PRO A 50 8.19 -18.43 -9.92
C PRO A 50 9.29 -17.97 -10.88
N ASP A 51 8.91 -17.42 -12.04
CA ASP A 51 9.83 -16.88 -13.03
C ASP A 51 9.79 -15.34 -13.02
N PRO A 52 10.82 -14.66 -12.49
CA PRO A 52 10.83 -13.20 -12.35
C PRO A 52 10.64 -12.45 -13.68
N GLU A 53 11.09 -13.03 -14.80
CA GLU A 53 10.93 -12.42 -16.14
C GLU A 53 9.46 -12.37 -16.58
N GLN A 54 8.56 -13.06 -15.87
CA GLN A 54 7.12 -13.04 -16.10
C GLN A 54 6.35 -12.15 -15.11
N ALA A 55 7.02 -11.47 -14.17
CA ALA A 55 6.38 -10.49 -13.30
C ALA A 55 5.90 -9.30 -14.15
N ARG A 56 4.60 -9.26 -14.44
CA ARG A 56 3.95 -8.18 -15.18
C ARG A 56 3.06 -7.40 -14.24
N ALA A 57 3.04 -6.09 -14.43
CA ALA A 57 2.14 -5.21 -13.69
C ALA A 57 0.71 -5.72 -13.80
N HIS A 58 -0.03 -5.64 -12.70
CA HIS A 58 -1.46 -5.89 -12.67
C HIS A 58 -2.14 -5.04 -13.74
N PRO A 59 -3.15 -5.55 -14.46
CA PRO A 59 -3.81 -4.80 -15.54
C PRO A 59 -4.28 -3.40 -15.13
N ASP A 60 -4.66 -3.23 -13.87
CA ASP A 60 -5.16 -1.96 -13.32
C ASP A 60 -4.07 -1.01 -12.81
N ALA A 61 -2.81 -1.46 -12.69
CA ALA A 61 -1.73 -0.64 -12.12
C ALA A 61 -1.44 0.61 -12.96
N VAL A 62 -1.35 0.47 -14.29
CA VAL A 62 -1.06 1.61 -15.18
C VAL A 62 -2.23 2.60 -15.23
N PRO A 63 -3.49 2.18 -15.45
CA PRO A 63 -4.64 3.10 -15.38
C PRO A 63 -4.76 3.84 -14.04
N ALA A 64 -4.45 3.19 -12.92
CA ALA A 64 -4.52 3.81 -11.60
C ALA A 64 -3.40 4.84 -11.36
N LEU A 65 -2.18 4.58 -11.85
CA LEU A 65 -1.02 5.45 -11.60
C LEU A 65 -0.87 6.60 -12.60
N ALA A 66 -1.44 6.47 -13.80
CA ALA A 66 -1.36 7.49 -14.84
C ALA A 66 -2.44 8.59 -14.74
N ALA A 67 -3.34 8.48 -13.76
CA ALA A 67 -4.50 9.36 -13.57
C ALA A 67 -4.14 10.75 -13.01
#